data_AF-A0A433CH99-F1
#
_entry.id   AF-A0A433CH99-F1
#
_cell.length_a   1.000
_cell.length_b   1.000
_cell.length_c   1.000
_cell.angle_alpha   90.00
_cell.angle_beta   90.00
_cell.angle_gamma   90.00
#
_symmetry.space_group_name_H-M   'P 1'
#
loop_
_entity.id
_entity.type
_entity.pdbx_description
1 polymer ?
#
loop_
_entity_poly.entity_id
_entity_poly.type
_entity_poly.pdbx_seq_one_letter_code
_entity_poly.pdbx_strand_id
1 'polypeptide(L)'
;MDAVSISKALEGRKQGSFFSITMRRLAKTLKGVNEVVEKQTVITGQLCDYSARAAVKNAVAEGEREAPELPSHISHSFTEGGVKFWMGKNGSVYLPMPLAGNKSKVTWFLGGEPVEYAEVESFLLASDKPKERKDKDELAELGQVPFVGINVENILEVR
;
A
#
# COMPACT_ATOMS: atom_id res chain seq x y z
N MET A 1 4.04 11.56 6.24
CA MET A 1 3.71 11.52 7.69
C MET A 1 4.76 10.64 8.39
N ASP A 2 4.79 10.60 9.72
CA ASP A 2 5.60 9.62 10.48
C ASP A 2 4.72 8.54 11.14
N ALA A 3 5.36 7.47 11.63
CA ALA A 3 4.67 6.33 12.24
C ALA A 3 3.82 6.73 13.46
N VAL A 4 4.29 7.68 14.26
CA VAL A 4 3.60 8.20 15.46
C VAL A 4 2.33 8.95 15.08
N SER A 5 2.38 9.76 14.01
CA SER A 5 1.22 10.51 13.52
C SER A 5 0.16 9.58 12.92
N ILE A 6 0.61 8.55 12.21
CA ILE A 6 -0.27 7.52 11.65
C ILE A 6 -0.93 6.70 12.76
N SER A 7 -0.17 6.27 13.77
CA SER A 7 -0.71 5.48 14.88
C SER A 7 -1.76 6.27 15.66
N LYS A 8 -1.52 7.56 15.93
CA LYS A 8 -2.50 8.48 16.52
C LYS A 8 -3.76 8.64 15.67
N ALA A 9 -3.64 8.76 14.35
CA ALA A 9 -4.80 8.86 13.46
C ALA A 9 -5.68 7.59 13.44
N LEU A 10 -5.08 6.44 13.78
CA LEU A 10 -5.75 5.15 13.87
C LEU A 10 -6.08 4.75 15.31
N GLU A 11 -5.75 5.57 16.29
CA GLU A 11 -5.99 5.32 17.70
C GLU A 11 -7.51 5.17 17.96
N GLY A 12 -7.87 4.21 18.81
CA GLY A 12 -9.27 3.90 19.11
C GLY A 12 -10.04 3.17 18.00
N ARG A 13 -9.45 2.94 16.82
CA ARG A 13 -10.07 2.09 15.79
C ARG A 13 -10.01 0.62 16.19
N LYS A 14 -11.11 -0.08 15.97
CA LYS A 14 -11.20 -1.54 16.19
C LYS A 14 -10.33 -2.27 15.15
N GLN A 15 -9.60 -3.30 15.59
CA GLN A 15 -8.94 -4.24 14.66
C GLN A 15 -9.98 -4.83 13.69
N GLY A 16 -9.61 -4.91 12.42
CA GLY A 16 -10.48 -5.28 11.31
C GLY A 16 -11.34 -4.15 10.75
N SER A 17 -11.29 -2.92 11.28
CA SER A 17 -12.00 -1.78 10.68
C SER A 17 -11.30 -1.27 9.42
N PHE A 18 -12.05 -0.57 8.57
CA PHE A 18 -11.51 0.07 7.37
C PHE A 18 -10.98 1.47 7.68
N PHE A 19 -9.96 1.86 6.93
CA PHE A 19 -9.41 3.20 6.92
C PHE A 19 -8.88 3.53 5.52
N SER A 20 -8.77 4.82 5.23
CA SER A 20 -8.28 5.32 3.96
C SER A 20 -6.98 6.09 4.14
N ILE A 21 -6.07 5.92 3.18
CA ILE A 21 -4.80 6.64 3.12
C ILE A 21 -4.79 7.45 1.84
N THR A 22 -4.43 8.72 1.94
CA THR A 22 -4.01 9.53 0.80
C THR A 22 -2.48 9.57 0.79
N MET A 23 -1.88 9.11 -0.30
CA MET A 23 -0.43 9.18 -0.51
C MET A 23 -0.10 9.93 -1.81
N ARG A 24 1.00 10.67 -1.84
CA ARG A 24 1.56 11.31 -3.03
C ARG A 24 3.04 10.99 -3.11
N ARG A 25 3.49 10.55 -4.28
CA ARG A 25 4.89 10.23 -4.53
C ARG A 25 5.30 10.56 -5.95
N LEU A 26 6.60 10.69 -6.16
CA LEU A 26 7.17 10.71 -7.50
C LEU A 26 6.85 9.41 -8.24
N ALA A 27 6.50 9.57 -9.52
CA ALA A 27 6.34 8.47 -10.43
C ALA A 27 7.70 8.01 -10.96
N LYS A 28 7.81 6.72 -11.26
CA LYS A 28 8.97 6.13 -11.92
C LYS A 28 8.85 6.43 -13.41
N THR A 29 9.71 7.30 -13.91
CA THR A 29 9.71 7.75 -15.30
C THR A 29 10.77 7.04 -16.15
N LEU A 30 10.59 7.08 -17.47
CA LEU A 30 11.57 6.60 -18.44
C LEU A 30 12.85 7.43 -18.36
N LYS A 31 13.98 6.81 -18.75
CA LYS A 31 15.27 7.50 -18.81
C LYS A 31 15.17 8.70 -19.76
N GLY A 32 15.59 9.88 -19.29
CA GLY A 32 15.61 11.12 -20.08
C GLY A 32 14.40 12.03 -19.89
N VAL A 33 13.34 11.56 -19.21
CA VAL A 33 12.23 12.41 -18.75
C VAL A 33 12.73 13.29 -17.61
N ASN A 34 12.61 14.60 -17.76
CA ASN A 34 13.02 15.59 -16.75
C ASN A 34 11.81 16.21 -16.04
N GLU A 35 10.61 15.93 -16.54
CA GLU A 35 9.34 16.35 -16.00
C GLU A 35 9.12 15.74 -14.61
N VAL A 36 8.66 16.57 -13.67
CA VAL A 36 8.25 16.12 -12.34
C VAL A 36 6.85 15.54 -12.46
N VAL A 37 6.77 14.21 -12.53
CA VAL A 37 5.51 13.46 -12.55
C VAL A 37 5.25 12.89 -11.17
N GLU A 38 4.08 13.20 -10.60
CA GLU A 38 3.66 12.67 -9.31
C GLU A 38 2.35 11.90 -9.42
N LYS A 39 2.20 10.93 -8.54
CA LYS A 39 1.01 10.08 -8.42
C LYS A 39 0.44 10.24 -7.04
N GLN A 40 -0.77 10.78 -6.95
CA GLN A 40 -1.57 10.73 -5.74
C GLN A 40 -2.52 9.53 -5.81
N THR A 41 -2.63 8.80 -4.71
CA THR A 41 -3.53 7.65 -4.60
C THR A 41 -4.28 7.72 -3.29
N VAL A 42 -5.60 7.61 -3.37
CA VAL A 42 -6.48 7.34 -2.21
C VAL A 42 -6.78 5.85 -2.21
N ILE A 43 -6.38 5.17 -1.13
CA ILE A 43 -6.50 3.72 -1.00
C ILE A 43 -7.14 3.36 0.32
N THR A 44 -8.07 2.41 0.29
CA THR A 44 -8.69 1.86 1.49
C THR A 44 -7.99 0.57 1.88
N GLY A 45 -7.68 0.44 3.16
CA GLY A 45 -7.19 -0.79 3.74
C GLY A 45 -7.93 -1.15 5.01
N GLN A 46 -7.50 -2.26 5.59
CA GLN A 46 -8.07 -2.81 6.81
C GLN A 46 -7.03 -2.88 7.91
N LEU A 47 -7.39 -2.39 9.09
CA LEU A 47 -6.51 -2.35 10.25
C LEU A 47 -6.38 -3.74 10.85
N CYS A 48 -5.56 -4.59 10.22
CA CYS A 48 -5.28 -5.94 10.67
C CYS A 48 -4.00 -6.46 10.01
N ASP A 49 -3.42 -7.50 10.60
CA ASP A 49 -2.31 -8.21 9.97
C ASP A 49 -2.75 -8.97 8.72
N TYR A 50 -1.84 -9.07 7.74
CA TYR A 50 -2.07 -9.86 6.53
C TYR A 50 -2.38 -11.33 6.85
N SER A 51 -1.65 -11.93 7.79
CA SER A 51 -1.88 -13.30 8.26
C SER A 51 -3.23 -13.49 8.96
N ALA A 52 -3.85 -12.42 9.47
CA ALA A 52 -5.15 -12.49 10.13
C ALA A 52 -6.33 -12.48 9.15
N ARG A 53 -6.07 -12.31 7.84
CA ARG A 53 -7.09 -12.32 6.80
C ARG A 53 -7.60 -13.74 6.58
N ALA A 54 -8.92 -13.91 6.53
CA ALA A 54 -9.57 -15.23 6.49
C ALA A 54 -9.00 -16.15 5.39
N ALA A 55 -8.89 -15.67 4.15
CA ALA A 55 -8.33 -16.45 3.04
C ALA A 55 -6.89 -16.92 3.32
N VAL A 56 -6.05 -16.05 3.90
CA VAL A 56 -4.66 -16.39 4.24
C VAL A 56 -4.61 -17.36 5.41
N LYS A 57 -5.35 -17.07 6.48
CA LYS A 57 -5.39 -17.88 7.70
C LYS A 57 -5.88 -19.30 7.43
N ASN A 58 -6.94 -19.44 6.63
CA ASN A 58 -7.54 -20.74 6.31
C ASN A 58 -6.59 -21.58 5.46
N ALA A 59 -6.06 -21.02 4.37
CA ALA A 59 -5.13 -21.73 3.48
C ALA A 59 -3.84 -22.15 4.21
N VAL A 60 -3.36 -21.36 5.19
CA VAL A 60 -2.23 -21.79 6.06
C VAL A 60 -2.64 -22.95 6.98
N ALA A 61 -3.83 -22.87 7.60
CA ALA A 61 -4.31 -23.93 8.49
C ALA A 61 -4.59 -25.25 7.75
N GLU A 62 -4.97 -25.17 6.48
CA GLU A 62 -5.24 -26.31 5.59
C GLU A 62 -3.97 -26.86 4.92
N GLY A 63 -2.82 -26.19 5.10
CA GLY A 63 -1.54 -26.60 4.51
C GLY A 63 -1.42 -26.31 3.01
N GLU A 64 -2.34 -25.54 2.43
CA GLU A 64 -2.31 -25.12 1.02
C GLU A 64 -1.20 -24.09 0.75
N ARG A 65 -0.76 -23.39 1.80
CA ARG A 65 0.33 -22.42 1.73
C ARG A 65 1.11 -22.32 3.03
N GLU A 66 2.34 -21.84 2.90
CA GLU A 66 3.15 -21.43 4.05
C GLU A 66 2.67 -20.10 4.66
N ALA A 67 2.99 -19.95 5.94
CA ALA A 67 2.75 -18.71 6.68
C ALA A 67 3.51 -17.53 6.02
N PRO A 68 2.91 -16.33 5.94
CA PRO A 68 3.55 -15.20 5.30
C PRO A 68 4.77 -14.72 6.11
N GLU A 69 5.90 -14.58 5.43
CA GLU A 69 7.13 -14.01 5.97
C GLU A 69 7.27 -12.52 5.66
N LEU A 70 8.21 -11.85 6.34
CA LEU A 70 8.58 -10.49 6.00
C LEU A 70 9.25 -10.45 4.61
N PRO A 71 8.93 -9.46 3.76
CA PRO A 71 9.61 -9.31 2.47
C PRO A 71 11.13 -9.17 2.66
N SER A 72 11.93 -9.69 1.73
CA SER A 72 13.40 -9.74 1.84
C SER A 72 14.10 -8.39 2.03
N HIS A 73 13.45 -7.30 1.62
CA HIS A 73 13.94 -5.92 1.77
C HIS A 73 13.58 -5.29 3.13
N ILE A 74 12.78 -5.96 3.95
CA ILE A 74 12.42 -5.55 5.31
C ILE A 74 13.40 -6.17 6.30
N SER A 75 13.84 -5.37 7.27
CA SER A 75 14.72 -5.78 8.36
C SER A 75 13.92 -6.43 9.50
N HIS A 76 12.91 -5.73 10.00
CA HIS A 76 12.05 -6.21 11.09
C HIS A 76 10.71 -5.47 11.10
N SER A 77 9.72 -6.04 11.79
CA SER A 77 8.47 -5.36 12.13
C SER A 77 8.51 -4.77 13.53
N PHE A 78 7.85 -3.64 13.73
CA PHE A 78 7.64 -3.04 15.05
C PHE A 78 6.21 -2.53 15.19
N THR A 79 5.79 -2.21 16.41
CA THR A 79 4.44 -1.73 16.71
C THR A 79 4.53 -0.36 17.36
N GLU A 80 3.72 0.57 16.89
CA GLU A 80 3.59 1.93 17.44
C GLU A 80 2.10 2.24 17.61
N GLY A 81 1.66 2.61 18.82
CA GLY A 81 0.23 2.87 19.11
C GLY A 81 -0.73 1.73 18.70
N GLY A 82 -0.30 0.48 18.79
CA GLY A 82 -1.11 -0.68 18.38
C GLY A 82 -1.20 -0.93 16.88
N VAL A 83 -0.50 -0.14 16.06
CA VAL A 83 -0.39 -0.29 14.60
C VAL A 83 0.97 -0.90 14.26
N LYS A 84 0.97 -1.90 13.37
CA LYS A 84 2.21 -2.55 12.90
C LYS A 84 2.85 -1.75 11.78
N PHE A 85 4.16 -1.61 11.86
CA PHE A 85 5.03 -0.98 10.85
C PHE A 85 6.19 -1.91 10.52
N TRP A 86 6.84 -1.65 9.37
CA TRP A 86 8.02 -2.37 8.91
C TRP A 86 9.19 -1.41 8.75
N MET A 87 10.36 -1.79 9.29
CA MET A 87 11.61 -1.09 9.05
C MET A 87 12.32 -1.74 7.85
N GLY A 88 12.55 -0.98 6.79
CA GLY A 88 13.31 -1.42 5.61
C GLY A 88 14.80 -1.49 5.88
N LYS A 89 15.51 -2.36 5.16
CA LYS A 89 17.00 -2.42 5.19
C LYS A 89 17.66 -1.14 4.64
N ASN A 90 16.89 -0.32 3.93
CA ASN A 90 17.26 1.00 3.43
C ASN A 90 16.99 2.14 4.43
N GLY A 91 16.49 1.84 5.64
CA GLY A 91 16.15 2.84 6.65
C GLY A 91 14.77 3.50 6.50
N SER A 92 14.01 3.18 5.44
CA SER A 92 12.65 3.68 5.27
C SER A 92 11.66 2.90 6.14
N VAL A 93 10.63 3.60 6.64
CA VAL A 93 9.53 2.98 7.39
C VAL A 93 8.34 2.77 6.48
N TYR A 94 7.73 1.59 6.56
CA TYR A 94 6.59 1.21 5.75
C TYR A 94 5.39 0.86 6.63
N LEU A 95 4.20 1.24 6.18
CA LEU A 95 2.92 0.78 6.72
C LEU A 95 2.47 -0.45 5.91
N PRO A 96 2.56 -1.67 6.47
CA PRO A 96 1.97 -2.88 5.89
C PRO A 96 0.46 -2.88 6.04
N MET A 97 -0.25 -3.12 4.94
CA MET A 97 -1.71 -3.01 4.95
C MET A 97 -2.38 -3.95 3.94
N PRO A 98 -3.27 -4.85 4.39
CA PRO A 98 -4.23 -5.52 3.53
C PRO A 98 -5.19 -4.51 2.91
N LEU A 99 -5.35 -4.59 1.60
CA LEU A 99 -6.24 -3.72 0.85
C LEU A 99 -7.68 -4.19 0.99
N ALA A 100 -8.60 -3.24 1.12
CA ALA A 100 -10.02 -3.49 1.29
C ALA A 100 -10.86 -2.43 0.58
N GLY A 101 -12.19 -2.63 0.58
CA GLY A 101 -13.12 -1.66 0.02
C GLY A 101 -13.04 -1.52 -1.50
N ASN A 102 -13.25 -0.28 -1.97
CA ASN A 102 -13.39 0.10 -3.37
C ASN A 102 -12.04 0.22 -4.09
N LYS A 103 -12.10 0.29 -5.43
CA LYS A 103 -10.93 0.55 -6.28
C LYS A 103 -10.27 1.87 -5.87
N SER A 104 -8.94 1.86 -5.77
CA SER A 104 -8.16 3.03 -5.40
C SER A 104 -8.38 4.17 -6.40
N LYS A 105 -8.56 5.40 -5.90
CA LYS A 105 -8.65 6.60 -6.75
C LYS A 105 -7.25 7.12 -7.01
N VAL A 106 -6.91 7.37 -8.27
CA VAL A 106 -5.60 7.89 -8.67
C VAL A 106 -5.78 9.25 -9.32
N THR A 107 -4.92 10.20 -8.96
CA THR A 107 -4.80 11.52 -9.59
C THR A 107 -3.35 11.73 -9.96
N TRP A 108 -3.10 12.13 -11.20
CA TRP A 108 -1.76 12.39 -11.72
C TRP A 108 -1.46 13.88 -11.67
N PHE A 109 -0.20 14.21 -11.45
CA PHE A 109 0.27 15.59 -11.46
C PHE A 109 1.50 15.71 -12.37
N LEU A 110 1.55 16.78 -13.15
CA LEU A 110 2.68 17.15 -14.00
C LEU A 110 3.13 18.56 -13.62
N GLY A 111 4.34 18.69 -13.08
CA GLY A 111 4.85 19.99 -12.60
C GLY A 111 4.03 20.58 -11.45
N GLY A 112 3.30 19.74 -10.70
CA GLY A 112 2.46 20.16 -9.58
C GLY A 112 0.97 20.34 -9.92
N GLU A 113 0.61 20.41 -11.19
CA GLU A 113 -0.78 20.60 -11.65
C GLU A 113 -1.47 19.25 -11.94
N PRO A 114 -2.75 19.09 -11.58
CA PRO A 114 -3.50 17.86 -11.84
C PRO A 114 -3.75 17.68 -13.35
N VAL A 115 -3.45 16.49 -13.87
CA VAL A 115 -3.55 16.14 -15.29
C VAL A 115 -4.22 14.78 -15.48
N GLU A 116 -4.69 14.53 -16.71
CA GLU A 116 -5.23 13.23 -17.09
C GLU A 116 -4.11 12.20 -17.29
N TYR A 117 -4.42 10.91 -17.12
CA TYR A 117 -3.41 9.85 -17.28
C TYR A 117 -2.77 9.85 -18.67
N ALA A 118 -3.54 10.16 -19.72
CA ALA A 118 -3.06 10.20 -21.10
C ALA A 118 -1.90 11.19 -21.30
N GLU A 119 -1.84 12.26 -20.50
CA GLU A 119 -0.81 13.29 -20.59
C GLU A 119 0.53 12.85 -19.99
N VAL A 120 0.50 11.87 -19.07
CA VAL A 120 1.71 11.37 -18.39
C VAL A 120 2.12 9.97 -18.83
N GLU A 121 1.25 9.24 -19.54
CA GLU A 121 1.47 7.83 -19.88
C GLU A 121 2.80 7.56 -20.60
N SER A 122 3.18 8.44 -21.52
CA SER A 122 4.41 8.34 -22.31
C SER A 122 5.67 8.54 -21.46
N PHE A 123 5.56 9.15 -20.29
CA PHE A 123 6.67 9.39 -19.37
C PHE A 123 6.94 8.22 -18.43
N LEU A 124 5.96 7.34 -18.21
CA LEU A 124 6.00 6.37 -17.12
C LEU A 124 6.69 5.05 -17.48
N LEU A 125 7.44 4.50 -16.51
CA LEU A 125 7.83 3.10 -16.53
C LEU A 125 6.61 2.20 -16.42
N ALA A 126 6.68 1.02 -17.04
CA ALA A 126 5.64 -0.01 -16.95
C ALA A 126 5.27 -0.40 -15.51
N SER A 127 6.17 -0.20 -14.55
CA SER A 127 5.90 -0.46 -13.13
C SER A 127 4.90 0.51 -12.49
N ASP A 128 4.75 1.73 -13.02
CA ASP A 128 3.87 2.77 -12.48
C ASP A 128 2.59 3.00 -13.28
N LYS A 129 2.53 2.46 -14.50
CA LYS A 129 1.31 2.38 -15.30
C LYS A 129 0.21 1.61 -14.54
N PRO A 130 -1.07 1.98 -14.70
CA PRO A 130 -2.18 1.22 -14.13
C PRO A 130 -2.08 -0.24 -14.54
N LYS A 131 -2.09 -1.14 -13.54
CA LYS A 131 -2.15 -2.57 -13.75
C LYS A 131 -3.52 -3.05 -13.35
N GLU A 132 -4.08 -3.98 -14.14
CA GLU A 132 -5.22 -4.76 -13.68
C GLU A 132 -4.78 -5.54 -12.44
N ARG A 133 -5.53 -5.37 -11.35
CA ARG A 133 -5.36 -6.21 -10.17
C ARG A 133 -6.20 -7.46 -10.41
N LYS A 134 -5.63 -8.61 -10.05
CA LYS A 134 -6.41 -9.84 -9.91
C LYS A 134 -7.64 -9.58 -9.05
N ASP A 135 -8.74 -10.22 -9.39
CA ASP A 135 -9.96 -10.06 -8.64
C ASP A 135 -9.78 -10.60 -7.21
N LYS A 136 -10.59 -10.10 -6.27
CA LYS A 136 -10.53 -10.55 -4.87
C LYS A 136 -10.79 -12.03 -4.75
N ASP A 137 -11.69 -12.57 -5.58
CA ASP A 137 -12.07 -13.98 -5.55
C ASP A 137 -10.94 -14.86 -6.09
N GLU A 138 -10.29 -14.47 -7.18
CA GLU A 138 -9.09 -15.16 -7.71
C GLU A 138 -7.94 -15.19 -6.69
N LEU A 139 -7.76 -14.10 -5.93
CA LEU A 139 -6.75 -14.07 -4.87
C LEU A 139 -7.15 -14.97 -3.69
N ALA A 140 -8.43 -15.00 -3.34
CA ALA A 140 -8.92 -15.81 -2.24
C ALA A 140 -8.75 -17.32 -2.52
N GLU A 141 -8.98 -17.77 -3.76
CA GLU A 141 -8.71 -19.15 -4.21
C GLU A 141 -7.22 -19.53 -4.08
N LEU A 142 -6.32 -18.55 -4.16
CA LEU A 142 -4.88 -18.74 -3.95
C LEU A 142 -4.48 -18.57 -2.47
N GLY A 143 -5.45 -18.48 -1.56
CA GLY A 143 -5.20 -18.20 -0.14
C GLY A 143 -4.55 -16.84 0.09
N GLN A 144 -4.84 -15.85 -0.74
CA GLN A 144 -4.23 -14.51 -0.75
C GLN A 144 -5.27 -13.41 -0.59
N VAL A 145 -4.80 -12.22 -0.20
CA VAL A 145 -5.58 -10.99 -0.32
C VAL A 145 -4.71 -9.89 -0.94
N PRO A 146 -5.28 -8.87 -1.59
CA PRO A 146 -4.47 -7.78 -2.07
C PRO A 146 -3.83 -7.04 -0.88
N PHE A 147 -2.55 -6.71 -1.01
CA PHE A 147 -1.73 -6.19 0.08
C PHE A 147 -0.72 -5.16 -0.44
N VAL A 148 -0.35 -4.19 0.38
CA VAL A 148 0.65 -3.16 0.06
C VAL A 148 1.51 -2.82 1.28
N GLY A 149 2.78 -2.51 1.05
CA GLY A 149 3.63 -1.80 2.01
C GLY A 149 3.87 -0.36 1.52
N ILE A 150 3.31 0.63 2.20
CA ILE A 150 3.40 2.05 1.80
C ILE A 150 4.51 2.72 2.60
N ASN A 151 5.49 3.34 1.94
CA ASN A 151 6.46 4.19 2.65
C ASN A 151 5.69 5.36 3.32
N VAL A 152 5.82 5.48 4.65
CA VAL A 152 5.08 6.45 5.47
C VAL A 152 5.38 7.90 5.10
N GLU A 153 6.56 8.17 4.52
CA GLU A 153 6.96 9.49 4.04
C GLU A 153 6.03 9.99 2.93
N ASN A 154 5.53 9.08 2.09
CA ASN A 154 4.61 9.41 0.99
C ASN A 154 3.17 9.61 1.47
N ILE A 155 2.84 9.27 2.71
CA ILE A 155 1.49 9.41 3.25
C ILE A 155 1.26 10.89 3.60
N LEU A 156 0.22 11.46 3.00
CA LEU A 156 -0.26 12.80 3.28
C LEU A 156 -1.33 12.80 4.38
N GLU A 157 -2.18 11.78 4.41
CA GLU A 157 -3.34 11.74 5.29
C GLU A 157 -3.83 10.31 5.57
N VAL A 158 -4.41 10.10 6.77
CA VAL A 158 -5.08 8.87 7.20
C VAL A 158 -6.48 9.20 7.74
N ARG A 159 -7.52 8.50 7.26
CA ARG A 159 -8.94 8.73 7.59
C ARG A 159 -9.75 7.46 7.80
#